data_AF-A0A8J9TIX8-F1
#
_entry.id   AF-A0A8J9TIX8-F1
#
_cell.length_a   1.000
_cell.length_b   1.000
_cell.length_c   1.000
_cell.angle_alpha   90.00
_cell.angle_beta   90.00
_cell.angle_gamma   90.00
#
_symmetry.space_group_name_H-M   'P 1'
#
loop_
_entity.id
_entity.type
_entity.pdbx_description
1 polymer ?
#
loop_
_entity_poly.entity_id
_entity_poly.type
_entity_poly.pdbx_seq_one_letter_code
_entity_poly.pdbx_strand_id
1 'polypeptide(L)'
;SRDARSMKLFAIRCEDKYYQLEEMEDKENCTTELYLKGDRTVEFGDTDGPIWTEAVGSWQVKPGTNDFTMVIKRTYQTGRDGTDMGSFDFQTERTFSGEMTQVGACVGITGVVHEADNGSPLQEEEIGFFNMIDATDERLKNSGGDEKLGKSATSY
;
A
#
# COMPACT_ATOMS: atom_id res chain seq x y z
N SER A 1 -7.55 38.90 -15.72
CA SER A 1 -6.43 38.03 -15.37
C SER A 1 -5.99 38.39 -13.95
N ARG A 2 -6.42 37.61 -12.96
CA ARG A 2 -5.92 37.71 -11.58
C ARG A 2 -5.75 36.28 -11.09
N ASP A 3 -4.50 35.99 -10.81
CA ASP A 3 -3.95 34.74 -10.34
C ASP A 3 -4.68 34.29 -9.07
N ALA A 4 -5.33 33.12 -9.16
CA ALA A 4 -5.92 32.42 -8.02
C ALA A 4 -5.17 31.12 -7.72
N ARG A 5 -3.87 31.03 -8.05
CA ARG A 5 -3.02 29.88 -7.71
C ARG A 5 -2.22 30.09 -6.42
N SER A 6 -2.89 30.58 -5.38
CA SER A 6 -2.45 30.33 -4.01
C SER A 6 -3.29 29.18 -3.42
N MET A 7 -3.27 28.01 -4.08
CA MET A 7 -3.82 26.79 -3.51
C MET A 7 -2.86 26.31 -2.40
N LYS A 8 -3.34 26.39 -1.17
CA LYS A 8 -2.78 25.91 0.11
C LYS A 8 -1.49 25.08 -0.01
N LEU A 9 -0.39 25.68 0.43
CA LEU A 9 1.00 25.21 0.38
C LEU A 9 1.37 24.06 1.37
N PHE A 10 0.39 23.32 1.91
CA PHE A 10 0.66 22.30 2.95
C PHE A 10 -0.20 21.04 2.79
N ALA A 11 -0.41 20.57 1.55
CA ALA A 11 -0.94 19.23 1.35
C ALA A 11 0.16 18.21 1.68
N ILE A 12 -0.14 17.24 2.55
CA ILE A 12 0.77 16.12 2.83
C ILE A 12 0.95 15.32 1.53
N ARG A 13 2.21 15.05 1.16
CA ARG A 13 2.54 14.29 -0.06
C ARG A 13 2.86 12.85 0.30
N CYS A 14 2.07 11.92 -0.23
CA CYS A 14 2.25 10.47 -0.04
C CYS A 14 2.69 9.73 -1.31
N GLU A 15 2.73 10.41 -2.47
CA GLU A 15 3.27 9.85 -3.69
C GLU A 15 4.79 9.63 -3.64
N ASP A 16 5.23 8.69 -4.47
CA ASP A 16 6.63 8.31 -4.72
C ASP A 16 7.38 7.92 -3.44
N LYS A 17 6.70 7.14 -2.59
CA LYS A 17 7.17 6.68 -1.28
C LYS A 17 6.90 5.20 -1.06
N TYR A 18 7.77 4.58 -0.27
CA TYR A 18 7.59 3.20 0.20
C TYR A 18 6.87 3.18 1.53
N TYR A 19 5.95 2.24 1.68
CA TYR A 19 5.14 2.06 2.88
C TYR A 19 5.16 0.61 3.32
N GLN A 20 5.13 0.41 4.64
CA GLN A 20 4.67 -0.84 5.23
C GLN A 20 3.17 -0.67 5.51
N LEU A 21 2.33 -1.42 4.82
CA LEU A 21 0.89 -1.51 5.07
C LEU A 21 0.67 -2.61 6.10
N GLU A 22 0.29 -2.24 7.31
CA GLU A 22 -0.20 -3.15 8.34
C GLU A 22 -1.72 -3.27 8.21
N GLU A 23 -2.22 -4.48 8.02
CA GLU A 23 -3.63 -4.83 7.90
C GLU A 23 -4.03 -5.60 9.16
N MET A 24 -5.10 -5.16 9.84
CA MET A 24 -5.65 -5.79 11.04
C MET A 24 -7.12 -6.12 10.78
N GLU A 25 -7.36 -7.25 10.11
CA GLU A 25 -8.68 -7.76 9.74
C GLU A 25 -9.08 -8.90 10.71
N ASP A 26 -10.08 -8.64 11.56
CA ASP A 26 -10.57 -9.58 12.59
C ASP A 26 -9.45 -10.14 13.52
N LYS A 27 -9.06 -11.42 13.34
CA LYS A 27 -7.97 -12.06 14.12
C LYS A 27 -6.66 -12.17 13.36
N GLU A 28 -6.66 -11.83 12.09
CA GLU A 28 -5.51 -11.95 11.22
C GLU A 28 -4.82 -10.60 11.11
N ASN A 29 -3.49 -10.62 11.11
CA ASN A 29 -2.69 -9.46 10.79
C ASN A 29 -1.68 -9.81 9.72
N CYS A 30 -1.41 -8.85 8.85
CA CYS A 30 -0.32 -8.97 7.91
C CYS A 30 0.29 -7.61 7.61
N THR A 31 1.53 -7.65 7.17
CA THR A 31 2.29 -6.51 6.68
C THR A 31 2.60 -6.75 5.22
N THR A 32 2.33 -5.74 4.40
CA THR A 32 2.66 -5.76 2.97
C THR A 32 3.50 -4.53 2.62
N GLU A 33 4.61 -4.73 1.93
CA GLU A 33 5.37 -3.62 1.36
C GLU A 33 4.63 -3.03 0.15
N LEU A 34 4.48 -1.71 0.13
CA LEU A 34 3.84 -0.98 -0.97
C LEU A 34 4.74 0.17 -1.45
N TYR A 35 4.63 0.49 -2.73
CA TYR A 35 5.12 1.74 -3.30
C TYR A 35 3.98 2.49 -3.97
N LEU A 36 3.66 3.68 -3.44
CA LEU A 36 2.61 4.53 -3.99
C LEU A 36 3.17 5.38 -5.13
N LYS A 37 2.86 5.03 -6.37
CA LYS A 37 3.39 5.74 -7.54
C LYS A 37 2.67 7.06 -7.76
N GLY A 38 3.38 8.07 -8.27
CA GLY A 38 2.79 9.36 -8.66
C GLY A 38 1.69 9.27 -9.73
N ASP A 39 1.62 8.17 -10.48
CA ASP A 39 0.55 7.89 -11.46
C ASP A 39 -0.74 7.32 -10.86
N ARG A 40 -0.84 7.25 -9.52
CA ARG A 40 -1.99 6.75 -8.75
C ARG A 40 -2.16 5.23 -8.75
N THR A 41 -1.15 4.49 -9.18
CA THR A 41 -1.10 3.03 -9.03
C THR A 41 -0.23 2.61 -7.85
N VAL A 42 -0.38 1.36 -7.42
CA VAL A 42 0.36 0.75 -6.31
C VAL A 42 1.26 -0.36 -6.85
N GLU A 43 2.53 -0.32 -6.50
CA GLU A 43 3.46 -1.44 -6.66
C GLU A 43 3.54 -2.22 -5.34
N PHE A 44 3.56 -3.55 -5.43
CA PHE A 44 3.56 -4.45 -4.29
C PHE A 44 4.92 -5.12 -4.14
N GLY A 45 5.43 -5.16 -2.92
CA GLY A 45 6.62 -5.91 -2.55
C GLY A 45 6.26 -7.15 -1.74
N ASP A 46 7.11 -7.47 -0.75
CA ASP A 46 6.95 -8.66 0.07
C ASP A 46 5.77 -8.54 1.04
N THR A 47 5.26 -9.69 1.47
CA THR A 47 4.20 -9.80 2.48
C THR A 47 4.48 -10.95 3.43
N ASP A 48 4.05 -10.83 4.68
CA ASP A 48 4.01 -11.93 5.65
C ASP A 48 2.63 -12.60 5.74
N GLY A 49 1.66 -12.12 4.95
CA GLY A 49 0.29 -12.64 4.87
C GLY A 49 0.10 -13.74 3.81
N PRO A 50 -1.16 -14.04 3.44
CA PRO A 50 -1.47 -14.98 2.38
C PRO A 50 -0.79 -14.61 1.06
N ILE A 51 -0.15 -15.58 0.40
CA ILE A 51 0.55 -15.35 -0.86
C ILE A 51 -0.47 -15.30 -2.01
N TRP A 52 -0.54 -14.15 -2.68
CA TRP A 52 -1.31 -13.95 -3.91
C TRP A 52 -0.47 -14.30 -5.15
N THR A 53 -1.16 -14.63 -6.24
CA THR A 53 -0.56 -14.83 -7.57
C THR A 53 -0.50 -13.53 -8.37
N GLU A 54 -1.40 -12.59 -8.07
CA GLU A 54 -1.50 -11.27 -8.72
C GLU A 54 -2.06 -10.25 -7.73
N ALA A 55 -1.56 -9.01 -7.78
CA ALA A 55 -2.13 -7.88 -7.05
C ALA A 55 -2.13 -6.63 -7.93
N VAL A 56 -3.24 -5.89 -7.89
CA VAL A 56 -3.39 -4.58 -8.53
C VAL A 56 -3.96 -3.60 -7.52
N GLY A 57 -3.50 -2.35 -7.58
CA GLY A 57 -4.00 -1.33 -6.66
C GLY A 57 -3.96 0.06 -7.27
N SER A 58 -4.86 0.90 -6.76
CA SER A 58 -4.88 2.33 -7.08
C SER A 58 -5.20 3.15 -5.83
N TRP A 59 -4.78 4.41 -5.83
CA TRP A 59 -4.93 5.27 -4.66
C TRP A 59 -5.22 6.72 -5.05
N GLN A 60 -5.86 7.45 -4.14
CA GLN A 60 -6.19 8.85 -4.32
C GLN A 60 -6.23 9.59 -2.99
N VAL A 61 -6.02 10.90 -3.07
CA VAL A 61 -6.24 11.84 -1.97
C VAL A 61 -7.29 12.84 -2.44
N LYS A 62 -8.31 13.07 -1.62
CA LYS A 62 -9.35 14.04 -1.96
C LYS A 62 -8.77 15.45 -2.01
N PRO A 63 -8.96 16.21 -3.10
CA PRO A 63 -8.35 17.53 -3.26
C PRO A 63 -8.68 18.50 -2.13
N GLY A 64 -7.65 19.06 -1.50
CA GLY A 64 -7.79 20.05 -0.44
C GLY A 64 -8.10 19.48 0.94
N THR A 65 -8.10 18.15 1.10
CA THR A 65 -8.18 17.45 2.38
C THR A 65 -6.99 16.50 2.56
N ASN A 66 -6.94 15.81 3.69
CA ASN A 66 -5.97 14.73 3.96
C ASN A 66 -6.63 13.34 3.85
N ASP A 67 -7.84 13.28 3.26
CA ASP A 67 -8.60 12.03 3.15
C ASP A 67 -7.95 11.17 2.05
N PHE A 68 -7.49 9.99 2.45
CA PHE A 68 -6.84 9.02 1.60
C PHE A 68 -7.79 7.84 1.33
N THR A 69 -7.80 7.38 0.08
CA THR A 69 -8.48 6.15 -0.31
C THR A 69 -7.56 5.33 -1.20
N MET A 70 -7.46 4.04 -0.91
CA MET A 70 -6.75 3.07 -1.73
C MET A 70 -7.62 1.84 -1.94
N VAL A 71 -7.59 1.28 -3.14
CA VAL A 71 -8.26 0.02 -3.47
C VAL A 71 -7.19 -0.97 -3.87
N ILE A 72 -7.18 -2.13 -3.22
CA ILE A 72 -6.29 -3.25 -3.57
C ILE A 72 -7.16 -4.44 -3.94
N LYS A 73 -6.83 -5.06 -5.07
CA LYS A 73 -7.40 -6.31 -5.52
C LYS A 73 -6.31 -7.37 -5.63
N ARG A 74 -6.48 -8.47 -4.90
CA ARG A 74 -5.54 -9.61 -4.86
C ARG A 74 -6.22 -10.85 -5.43
N THR A 75 -5.51 -11.59 -6.28
CA THR A 75 -5.91 -12.90 -6.79
C THR A 75 -5.13 -13.97 -6.05
N TYR A 76 -5.84 -14.97 -5.51
CA TYR A 76 -5.25 -16.12 -4.83
C TYR A 76 -5.59 -17.37 -5.59
N GLN A 77 -4.61 -18.27 -5.69
CA GLN A 77 -4.80 -19.61 -6.22
C GLN A 77 -4.84 -20.58 -5.05
N THR A 78 -5.89 -21.40 -4.98
CA THR A 78 -6.05 -22.43 -3.95
C THR A 78 -6.56 -23.73 -4.55
N GLY A 79 -6.58 -24.78 -3.74
CA GLY A 79 -6.91 -26.13 -4.15
C GLY A 79 -5.69 -26.93 -4.66
N ARG A 80 -5.89 -28.24 -4.82
CA ARG A 80 -4.84 -29.18 -5.24
C ARG A 80 -5.41 -30.13 -6.28
N ASP A 81 -4.68 -30.34 -7.36
CA ASP A 81 -5.04 -31.36 -8.34
C ASP A 81 -5.15 -32.74 -7.67
N GLY A 82 -6.33 -33.35 -7.81
CA GLY A 82 -6.64 -34.68 -7.26
C GLY A 82 -7.46 -34.69 -5.96
N THR A 83 -7.89 -33.53 -5.44
CA THR A 83 -8.98 -33.46 -4.44
C THR A 83 -10.31 -33.16 -5.12
N ASP A 84 -11.43 -33.53 -4.49
CA ASP A 84 -12.79 -33.36 -5.05
C ASP A 84 -13.15 -31.90 -5.40
N MET A 85 -12.38 -30.90 -4.94
CA MET A 85 -12.60 -29.48 -5.24
C MET A 85 -11.75 -28.91 -6.40
N GLY A 86 -10.73 -29.63 -6.88
CA GLY A 86 -9.82 -29.11 -7.93
C GLY A 86 -9.03 -27.86 -7.51
N SER A 87 -8.29 -27.26 -8.45
CA SER A 87 -7.66 -25.94 -8.29
C SER A 87 -8.60 -24.84 -8.75
N PHE A 88 -8.73 -23.76 -7.97
CA PHE A 88 -9.51 -22.59 -8.35
C PHE A 88 -8.85 -21.30 -7.89
N ASP A 89 -9.10 -20.23 -8.65
CA ASP A 89 -8.68 -18.88 -8.31
C ASP A 89 -9.85 -18.11 -7.70
N PHE A 90 -9.57 -17.31 -6.68
CA PHE A 90 -10.53 -16.36 -6.13
C PHE A 90 -9.88 -14.99 -5.94
N GLN A 91 -10.70 -13.95 -5.92
CA GLN A 91 -10.24 -12.57 -5.81
C GLN A 91 -10.84 -11.92 -4.57
N THR A 92 -10.03 -11.13 -3.88
CA THR A 92 -10.48 -10.26 -2.80
C THR A 92 -10.23 -8.82 -3.20
N GLU A 93 -11.21 -7.95 -2.96
CA GLU A 93 -11.08 -6.51 -3.12
C GLU A 93 -11.26 -5.84 -1.77
N ARG A 94 -10.35 -4.92 -1.46
CA ARG A 94 -10.29 -4.19 -0.19
C ARG A 94 -10.18 -2.70 -0.46
N THR A 95 -11.00 -1.91 0.22
CA THR A 95 -10.98 -0.45 0.18
C THR A 95 -10.46 0.10 1.50
N PHE A 96 -9.32 0.75 1.45
CA PHE A 96 -8.63 1.38 2.58
C PHE A 96 -8.96 2.86 2.59
N SER A 97 -9.71 3.29 3.60
CA SER A 97 -10.16 4.68 3.76
C SER A 97 -9.63 5.24 5.07
N GLY A 98 -8.86 6.33 5.00
CA GLY A 98 -8.19 6.88 6.17
C GLY A 98 -7.77 8.33 6.01
N GLU A 99 -7.04 8.82 7.02
CA GLU A 99 -6.51 10.18 7.04
C GLU A 99 -4.99 10.15 7.06
N MET A 100 -4.37 11.03 6.28
CA MET A 100 -2.92 11.24 6.30
C MET A 100 -2.51 12.16 7.44
N THR A 101 -1.46 11.77 8.15
CA THR A 101 -0.82 12.55 9.20
C THR A 101 0.66 12.72 8.87
N GLN A 102 1.21 13.89 9.20
CA GLN A 102 2.63 14.16 9.01
C GLN A 102 3.31 14.30 10.38
N VAL A 103 4.35 13.50 10.61
CA VAL A 103 5.17 13.54 11.83
C VAL A 103 6.61 13.79 11.41
N GLY A 104 7.04 15.05 11.50
CA GLY A 104 8.33 15.47 10.99
C GLY A 104 8.43 15.29 9.48
N ALA A 105 9.37 14.44 9.03
CA ALA A 105 9.57 14.12 7.61
C ALA A 105 8.75 12.91 7.14
N CYS A 106 8.20 12.12 8.06
CA CYS A 106 7.47 10.90 7.76
C CYS A 106 5.98 11.16 7.59
N VAL A 107 5.36 10.40 6.70
CA VAL A 107 3.91 10.40 6.48
C VAL A 107 3.33 9.09 7.01
N GLY A 108 2.34 9.19 7.89
CA GLY A 108 1.55 8.06 8.35
C GLY A 108 0.14 8.14 7.77
N ILE A 109 -0.44 7.00 7.41
CA ILE A 109 -1.85 6.93 7.00
C ILE A 109 -2.53 5.89 7.88
N THR A 110 -3.63 6.26 8.51
CA THR A 110 -4.36 5.34 9.39
C THR A 110 -5.83 5.39 9.05
N GLY A 111 -6.50 4.25 9.09
CA GLY A 111 -7.91 4.20 8.76
C GLY A 111 -8.53 2.82 8.89
N VAL A 112 -9.61 2.64 8.16
CA VAL A 112 -10.45 1.45 8.15
C VAL A 112 -10.36 0.73 6.81
N VAL A 113 -10.48 -0.58 6.87
CA VAL A 113 -10.55 -1.47 5.70
C VAL A 113 -11.99 -1.90 5.51
N HIS A 114 -12.46 -1.79 4.27
CA HIS A 114 -13.77 -2.28 3.87
C HIS A 114 -13.64 -3.40 2.85
N GLU A 115 -14.52 -4.39 2.96
CA GLU A 115 -14.70 -5.40 1.91
C GLU A 115 -15.74 -4.89 0.90
N ALA A 116 -15.45 -5.07 -0.39
CA ALA A 116 -16.45 -4.86 -1.42
C ALA A 116 -17.48 -6.00 -1.37
N ASP A 117 -18.71 -5.70 -0.93
CA ASP A 117 -19.81 -6.67 -1.01
C ASP A 117 -20.09 -6.99 -2.49
N ASN A 118 -20.20 -8.29 -2.77
CA ASN A 118 -20.19 -8.93 -4.08
C ASN A 118 -21.54 -8.72 -4.83
N GLY A 119 -22.01 -7.47 -4.93
CA GLY A 119 -23.24 -7.12 -5.63
C GLY A 119 -23.94 -5.81 -5.24
N SER A 120 -23.48 -5.08 -4.21
CA SER A 120 -24.13 -3.81 -3.81
C SER A 120 -23.09 -2.77 -3.33
N PRO A 121 -22.86 -1.69 -4.09
CA PRO A 121 -21.96 -0.59 -3.68
C PRO A 121 -22.50 0.27 -2.52
N LEU A 122 -23.58 -0.18 -1.84
CA LEU A 122 -24.24 0.54 -0.76
C LEU A 122 -24.04 -0.11 0.62
N GLN A 123 -23.31 -1.22 0.70
CA GLN A 123 -22.96 -1.91 1.95
C GLN A 123 -21.49 -2.29 1.92
N GLU A 124 -20.62 -1.29 2.04
CA GLU A 124 -19.21 -1.54 2.41
C GLU A 124 -19.19 -1.96 3.89
N GLU A 125 -18.82 -3.20 4.18
CA GLU A 125 -18.66 -3.69 5.55
C GLU A 125 -17.25 -3.33 6.04
N GLU A 126 -17.17 -2.64 7.18
CA GLU A 126 -15.92 -2.40 7.88
C GLU A 126 -15.43 -3.73 8.46
N ILE A 127 -14.29 -4.21 7.98
CA ILE A 127 -13.72 -5.53 8.32
C ILE A 127 -12.43 -5.43 9.12
N GLY A 128 -11.89 -4.22 9.28
CA GLY A 128 -10.64 -4.04 10.01
C GLY A 128 -10.08 -2.62 9.97
N PHE A 129 -8.86 -2.51 10.49
CA PHE A 129 -8.09 -1.27 10.51
C PHE A 129 -6.79 -1.44 9.74
N PHE A 130 -6.21 -0.32 9.29
CA PHE A 130 -4.88 -0.34 8.69
C PHE A 130 -4.01 0.82 9.16
N ASN A 131 -2.71 0.58 9.13
CA ASN A 131 -1.69 1.62 9.23
C ASN A 131 -0.76 1.54 8.01
N MET A 132 -0.38 2.69 7.47
CA MET A 132 0.70 2.81 6.51
C MET A 132 1.80 3.64 7.13
N ILE A 133 3.00 3.06 7.21
CA ILE A 133 4.17 3.67 7.81
C ILE A 133 5.18 3.95 6.70
N ASP A 134 5.58 5.22 6.54
CA ASP A 134 6.62 5.61 5.58
C ASP A 134 7.95 4.92 5.89
N ALA A 135 8.35 4.01 5.01
CA ALA A 135 9.57 3.21 5.08
C ALA A 135 10.58 3.61 3.99
N THR A 136 10.39 4.77 3.34
CA THR A 136 11.19 5.22 2.20
C THR A 136 12.68 5.30 2.54
N ASP A 137 13.02 5.92 3.67
CA ASP A 137 14.41 6.10 4.09
C ASP A 137 15.11 4.76 4.36
N GLU A 138 14.40 3.80 4.96
CA GLU A 138 14.94 2.47 5.25
C GLU A 138 15.16 1.68 3.97
N ARG A 139 14.19 1.71 3.06
CA ARG A 139 14.30 1.03 1.77
C ARG A 139 15.45 1.57 0.94
N LEU A 140 15.60 2.90 0.86
CA LEU A 140 16.69 3.53 0.11
C LEU A 140 18.07 3.27 0.73
N LYS A 141 18.19 3.24 2.07
CA LYS A 141 19.44 2.87 2.75
C LYS A 141 19.86 1.44 2.42
N ASN A 142 18.91 0.51 2.38
CA ASN A 142 19.18 -0.89 2.07
C ASN A 142 19.51 -1.10 0.58
N SER A 143 18.85 -0.37 -0.33
CA SER A 143 19.15 -0.41 -1.77
C SER A 143 20.47 0.25 -2.16
N GLY A 144 20.98 1.19 -1.35
CA GLY A 144 22.26 1.88 -1.56
C GLY A 144 23.50 1.16 -1.00
N GLY A 145 23.33 -0.05 -0.44
CA GLY A 145 24.40 -0.82 0.21
C GLY A 145 25.36 -1.56 -0.74
N ASP A 146 25.00 -1.73 -2.01
CA ASP A 146 25.77 -2.55 -2.96
C ASP A 146 26.88 -1.81 -3.72
N GLU A 147 27.08 -0.50 -3.54
CA GLU A 147 28.14 0.27 -4.23
C GLU A 147 29.44 0.48 -3.44
N LYS A 148 29.71 -0.28 -2.37
CA LYS A 148 30.95 -0.14 -1.56
C LYS A 148 31.82 -1.39 -1.40
N LEU A 149 31.93 -2.23 -2.44
CA LEU A 149 33.06 -3.17 -2.58
C LEU A 149 33.79 -2.95 -3.92
N GLY A 150 34.63 -1.93 -3.98
CA GLY A 150 35.39 -1.64 -5.20
C GLY A 150 36.61 -0.72 -5.05
N LYS A 151 37.14 -0.53 -3.84
CA LYS A 151 38.43 0.17 -3.64
C LYS A 151 39.27 -0.51 -2.57
N SER A 152 39.87 -1.64 -2.94
CA SER A 152 41.12 -2.08 -2.35
C SER A 152 42.00 -2.66 -3.47
N ALA A 153 42.80 -1.79 -4.07
CA ALA A 153 43.98 -2.18 -4.83
C ALA A 153 45.04 -1.11 -4.61
N THR A 154 45.54 -1.05 -3.38
CA THR A 154 46.87 -0.51 -3.07
C THR A 154 47.59 -1.56 -2.25
N SER A 155 48.54 -2.27 -2.84
CA SER A 155 49.71 -2.77 -2.12
C SER A 155 50.85 -3.07 -3.10
N TYR A 156 51.93 -2.31 -2.93
CA TYR A 156 53.36 -2.57 -3.16
C TYR A 156 53.83 -3.19 -4.49
#